data_AF-A0A0F9VR30-F1
#
_entry.id   AF-A0A0F9VR30-F1
#
_cell.length_a   1.000
_cell.length_b   1.000
_cell.length_c   1.000
_cell.angle_alpha   90.00
_cell.angle_beta   90.00
_cell.angle_gamma   90.00
#
_symmetry.space_group_name_H-M   'P 1'
#
loop_
_entity.id
_entity.type
_entity.pdbx_description
1 polymer ?
#
loop_
_entity_poly.entity_id
_entity_poly.type
_entity_poly.pdbx_seq_one_letter_code
_entity_poly.pdbx_strand_id
1 'polypeptide(L)'
;MDAARASVPVPLGELLEDRRPAWRAVRLQGTYDPEHVWLLDNRTRAGHAGVEVLQPFLDNATGQWVIVNRGWLAWPDRREALVIEAPSQPLQLDAEVMPVAGEAFTLGTATIREGWPKLITSIDAESMKDQAQIVGPVWTTRLRSGSPSAYVLDWPALPTTASKHIGYAVQWFALAAALLILFIWAGLRPELTEDEQIEHDRT
;
A
#
# COMPACT_ATOMS: atom_id res chain seq x y z
N MET A 1 -6.90 10.99 -13.56
CA MET A 1 -5.49 10.56 -13.55
C MET A 1 -4.61 11.81 -13.57
N ASP A 2 -3.65 11.88 -12.63
CA ASP A 2 -2.34 12.55 -12.79
C ASP A 2 -2.19 14.09 -12.86
N ALA A 3 -2.99 14.90 -12.17
CA ALA A 3 -2.63 16.32 -12.00
C ALA A 3 -1.52 16.54 -10.94
N ALA A 4 -1.51 15.76 -9.85
CA ALA A 4 -0.52 15.91 -8.77
C ALA A 4 0.89 15.45 -9.17
N ARG A 5 0.97 14.41 -10.03
CA ARG A 5 2.24 13.84 -10.53
C ARG A 5 3.00 14.75 -11.50
N ALA A 6 2.44 15.87 -11.93
CA ALA A 6 3.09 16.84 -12.81
C ALA A 6 3.51 18.14 -12.09
N SER A 7 3.33 18.21 -10.76
CA SER A 7 3.74 19.40 -10.01
C SER A 7 5.26 19.53 -9.91
N VAL A 8 5.73 20.77 -10.03
CA VAL A 8 7.12 21.15 -9.79
C VAL A 8 7.42 20.88 -8.30
N PRO A 9 8.47 20.10 -7.97
CA PRO A 9 8.85 19.85 -6.58
C PRO A 9 9.11 21.17 -5.84
N VAL A 10 8.45 21.34 -4.69
CA VAL A 10 8.68 22.50 -3.81
C VAL A 10 9.67 22.14 -2.69
N PRO A 11 10.43 23.09 -2.14
CA PRO A 11 11.29 22.83 -0.98
C PRO A 11 10.49 22.29 0.22
N LEU A 12 11.11 21.47 1.07
CA LEU A 12 10.44 20.93 2.26
C LEU A 12 9.87 22.04 3.16
N GLY A 13 10.57 23.16 3.31
CA GLY A 13 10.11 24.33 4.07
C GLY A 13 8.69 24.79 3.72
N GLU A 14 8.41 24.90 2.41
CA GLU A 14 7.09 25.33 1.91
C GLU A 14 6.01 24.26 2.13
N LEU A 15 6.38 22.98 2.04
CA LEU A 15 5.47 21.87 2.28
C LEU A 15 4.98 21.84 3.74
N LEU A 16 5.83 22.20 4.69
CA LEU A 16 5.51 22.18 6.12
C LEU A 16 4.40 23.16 6.51
N GLU A 17 4.18 24.20 5.72
CA GLU A 17 3.11 25.18 5.91
C GLU A 17 1.79 24.74 5.26
N ASP A 18 1.81 23.69 4.44
CA ASP A 18 0.64 23.19 3.74
C ASP A 18 -0.28 22.36 4.65
N ARG A 19 -1.57 22.66 4.59
CA ARG A 19 -2.61 21.91 5.31
C ARG A 19 -2.97 20.58 4.64
N ARG A 20 -2.59 20.37 3.37
CA ARG A 20 -2.87 19.15 2.60
C ARG A 20 -1.62 18.67 1.82
N PRO A 21 -0.55 18.26 2.52
CA PRO A 21 0.72 17.93 1.88
C PRO A 21 0.73 16.60 1.12
N ALA A 22 -0.27 15.73 1.33
CA ALA A 22 -0.32 14.41 0.69
C ALA A 22 -0.30 14.50 -0.84
N TRP A 23 0.48 13.61 -1.47
CA TRP A 23 0.70 13.53 -2.92
C TRP A 23 1.41 14.74 -3.55
N ARG A 24 1.89 15.70 -2.75
CA ARG A 24 2.68 16.81 -3.28
C ARG A 24 4.10 16.38 -3.60
N ALA A 25 4.61 16.93 -4.70
CA ALA A 25 6.01 16.86 -5.03
C ALA A 25 6.84 17.71 -4.07
N VAL A 26 7.89 17.12 -3.50
CA VAL A 26 8.81 17.80 -2.60
C VAL A 26 10.26 17.57 -3.04
N ARG A 27 11.07 18.60 -2.88
CA ARG A 27 12.51 18.56 -3.08
C ARG A 27 13.20 18.57 -1.73
N LEU A 28 14.02 17.55 -1.51
CA LEU A 28 14.81 17.38 -0.29
C LEU A 28 16.29 17.63 -0.61
N GLN A 29 17.02 18.24 0.31
CA GLN A 29 18.47 18.44 0.18
C GLN A 29 19.18 18.11 1.49
N GLY A 30 20.01 17.08 1.50
CA GLY A 30 20.65 16.61 2.72
C GLY A 30 21.17 15.18 2.64
N THR A 31 21.21 14.47 3.75
CA THR A 31 21.92 13.18 3.87
C THR A 31 21.04 12.08 4.41
N TYR A 32 21.26 10.85 3.94
CA TYR A 32 20.66 9.67 4.54
C TYR A 32 21.30 9.35 5.88
N ASP A 33 20.50 8.83 6.80
CA ASP A 33 20.99 8.14 7.99
C ASP A 33 21.51 6.75 7.59
N PRO A 34 22.81 6.46 7.76
CA PRO A 34 23.39 5.18 7.35
C PRO A 34 23.04 4.02 8.30
N GLU A 35 22.59 4.31 9.52
CA GLU A 35 22.41 3.28 10.56
C GLU A 35 21.05 2.59 10.48
N HIS A 36 20.03 3.33 10.03
CA HIS A 36 18.64 2.90 10.10
C HIS A 36 18.05 2.65 8.72
N VAL A 37 17.74 1.38 8.43
CA VAL A 37 17.11 0.97 7.17
C VAL A 37 15.97 0.00 7.46
N TRP A 38 14.79 0.29 6.90
CA TRP A 38 13.68 -0.66 6.90
C TRP A 38 13.48 -1.26 5.51
N LEU A 39 13.18 -2.55 5.51
CA LEU A 39 12.79 -3.32 4.34
C LEU A 39 11.30 -3.58 4.46
N LEU A 40 10.52 -2.91 3.63
CA LEU A 40 9.08 -3.10 3.56
C LEU A 40 8.81 -4.37 2.75
N ASP A 41 8.38 -5.42 3.45
CA ASP A 41 8.22 -6.78 2.95
C ASP A 41 6.97 -6.94 2.06
N ASN A 42 6.89 -8.11 1.43
CA ASN A 42 5.79 -8.57 0.59
C ASN A 42 5.54 -7.65 -0.61
N ARG A 43 6.60 -7.13 -1.21
CA ARG A 43 6.54 -6.28 -2.41
C ARG A 43 6.91 -7.11 -3.62
N THR A 44 5.93 -7.39 -4.46
CA THR A 44 6.15 -8.08 -5.74
C THR A 44 6.16 -7.06 -6.88
N ARG A 45 7.13 -7.17 -7.79
CA ARG A 45 7.20 -6.39 -9.04
C ARG A 45 7.43 -7.32 -10.22
N ALA A 46 6.60 -7.21 -11.24
CA ALA A 46 6.68 -8.04 -12.45
C ALA A 46 6.88 -9.55 -12.15
N GLY A 47 6.17 -10.10 -11.14
CA GLY A 47 6.27 -11.51 -10.74
C GLY A 47 7.46 -11.88 -9.84
N HIS A 48 8.35 -10.94 -9.53
CA HIS A 48 9.52 -11.16 -8.68
C HIS A 48 9.25 -10.68 -7.26
N ALA A 49 9.60 -11.52 -6.28
CA ALA A 49 9.54 -11.15 -4.87
C ALA A 49 10.68 -10.18 -4.50
N GLY A 50 10.37 -9.24 -3.64
CA GLY A 50 11.32 -8.26 -3.15
C GLY A 50 10.76 -7.41 -2.02
N VAL A 51 11.47 -6.31 -1.76
CA VAL A 51 11.19 -5.38 -0.68
C VAL A 51 11.25 -3.95 -1.19
N GLU A 52 10.59 -3.02 -0.53
CA GLU A 52 10.83 -1.60 -0.73
C GLU A 52 11.78 -1.08 0.35
N VAL A 53 12.79 -0.32 -0.03
CA VAL A 53 13.83 0.17 0.88
C VAL A 53 13.44 1.55 1.42
N LEU A 54 13.25 1.65 2.72
CA LEU A 54 12.89 2.87 3.43
C LEU A 54 14.08 3.32 4.29
N GLN A 55 14.42 4.60 4.24
CA GLN A 55 15.56 5.13 4.97
C GLN A 55 15.32 6.57 5.43
N PRO A 56 15.72 6.95 6.65
CA PRO A 56 15.64 8.33 7.10
C PRO A 56 16.59 9.21 6.28
N PHE A 57 16.13 10.42 6.01
CA PHE A 57 16.86 11.46 5.32
C PHE A 57 16.70 12.75 6.11
N LEU A 58 17.81 13.35 6.53
CA LEU A 58 17.83 14.64 7.18
C LEU A 58 17.88 15.71 6.09
N ASP A 59 16.84 16.52 6.00
CA ASP A 59 16.85 17.70 5.15
C ASP A 59 17.65 18.82 5.84
N ASN A 60 18.79 19.19 5.27
CA ASN A 60 19.72 20.15 5.86
C ASN A 60 19.18 21.59 5.85
N ALA A 61 18.23 21.90 4.96
CA ALA A 61 17.64 23.23 4.86
C ALA A 61 16.65 23.50 6.00
N THR A 62 15.88 22.50 6.41
CA THR A 62 14.84 22.63 7.46
C THR A 62 15.22 21.98 8.78
N GLY A 63 16.22 21.09 8.79
CA GLY A 63 16.56 20.25 9.94
C GLY A 63 15.52 19.17 10.24
N GLN A 64 14.60 18.89 9.31
CA GLN A 64 13.57 17.88 9.50
C GLN A 64 13.94 16.53 8.93
N TRP A 65 13.47 15.49 9.60
CA TRP A 65 13.62 14.11 9.18
C TRP A 65 12.46 13.67 8.28
N VAL A 66 12.83 12.98 7.21
CA VAL A 66 11.90 12.41 6.24
C VAL A 66 12.28 10.95 6.01
N ILE A 67 11.33 10.03 6.17
CA ILE A 67 11.49 8.66 5.70
C ILE A 67 11.27 8.66 4.19
N VAL A 68 12.31 8.29 3.46
CA VAL A 68 12.29 8.21 2.00
C VAL A 68 12.20 6.76 1.56
N ASN A 69 11.15 6.42 0.81
CA ASN A 69 11.08 5.18 0.06
C ASN A 69 11.94 5.31 -1.20
N ARG A 70 13.07 4.60 -1.18
CA ARG A 70 14.09 4.58 -2.23
C ARG A 70 13.71 3.72 -3.44
N GLY A 71 12.64 2.93 -3.35
CA GLY A 71 12.20 2.03 -4.42
C GLY A 71 12.23 0.57 -4.05
N TRP A 72 11.87 -0.26 -5.02
CA TRP A 72 11.82 -1.71 -4.91
C TRP A 72 13.16 -2.36 -5.26
N LEU A 73 13.57 -3.33 -4.43
CA LEU A 73 14.76 -4.15 -4.59
C LEU A 73 14.36 -5.63 -4.60
N ALA A 74 14.84 -6.38 -5.59
CA ALA A 74 14.61 -7.81 -5.68
C ALA A 74 15.26 -8.53 -4.49
N TRP A 75 14.53 -9.49 -3.90
CA TRP A 75 15.04 -10.31 -2.81
C TRP A 75 14.51 -11.75 -2.95
N PRO A 76 15.01 -12.50 -3.96
CA PRO A 76 14.48 -13.82 -4.28
C PRO A 76 14.84 -14.88 -3.23
N ASP A 77 16.01 -14.79 -2.59
CA ASP A 77 16.44 -15.66 -1.51
C ASP A 77 16.55 -14.90 -0.19
N ARG A 78 15.59 -15.14 0.71
CA ARG A 78 15.55 -14.48 2.04
C ARG A 78 16.64 -14.95 3.00
N ARG A 79 17.42 -15.97 2.63
CA ARG A 79 18.58 -16.43 3.42
C ARG A 79 19.78 -15.52 3.20
N GLU A 80 19.81 -14.78 2.10
CA GLU A 80 20.85 -13.80 1.81
C GLU A 80 20.51 -12.46 2.49
N ALA A 81 21.42 -11.95 3.31
CA ALA A 81 21.23 -10.64 3.93
C ALA A 81 21.36 -9.53 2.89
N LEU A 82 20.40 -8.60 2.88
CA LEU A 82 20.50 -7.38 2.08
C LEU A 82 21.38 -6.37 2.81
N VAL A 83 22.45 -5.94 2.14
CA VAL A 83 23.26 -4.80 2.57
C VAL A 83 22.80 -3.59 1.76
N ILE A 84 22.29 -2.58 2.46
CA ILE A 84 21.79 -1.35 1.86
C ILE A 84 22.81 -0.25 2.10
N GLU A 85 23.49 0.16 1.03
CA GLU A 85 24.45 1.26 1.12
C GLU A 85 23.73 2.61 1.08
N ALA A 86 24.10 3.47 2.04
CA ALA A 86 23.68 4.85 2.10
C ALA A 86 24.75 5.73 1.43
N PRO A 87 24.40 6.59 0.47
CA PRO A 87 25.32 7.60 -0.02
C PRO A 87 25.80 8.49 1.14
N SER A 88 27.12 8.64 1.27
CA SER A 88 27.75 9.42 2.35
C SER A 88 27.76 10.92 2.10
N GLN A 89 27.49 11.35 0.86
CA GLN A 89 27.47 12.76 0.48
C GLN A 89 26.03 13.31 0.47
N PRO A 90 25.87 14.63 0.71
CA PRO A 90 24.58 15.28 0.54
C PRO A 90 24.03 15.10 -0.87
N LEU A 91 22.74 14.79 -0.96
CA LEU A 91 22.01 14.58 -2.20
C LEU A 91 20.84 15.55 -2.28
N GLN A 92 20.45 15.85 -3.52
CA GLN A 92 19.17 16.46 -3.83
C GLN A 92 18.22 15.39 -4.35
N LEU A 93 17.05 15.26 -3.72
CA LEU A 93 16.06 14.25 -4.05
C LEU A 93 14.76 14.92 -4.47
N ASP A 94 14.17 14.46 -5.56
CA ASP A 94 12.78 14.79 -5.91
C ASP A 94 11.89 13.61 -5.48
N ALA A 95 11.00 13.89 -4.53
CA ALA A 95 10.13 12.91 -3.91
C ALA A 95 8.67 13.36 -3.95
N GLU A 96 7.77 12.47 -3.54
CA GLU A 96 6.36 12.73 -3.36
C GLU A 96 5.94 12.33 -1.95
N VAL A 97 5.18 13.20 -1.30
CA VAL A 97 4.67 12.97 0.05
C VAL A 97 3.59 11.90 0.02
N MET A 98 3.72 10.91 0.89
CA MET A 98 2.69 9.90 1.05
C MET A 98 1.64 10.38 2.06
N PRO A 99 0.35 10.08 1.84
CA PRO A 99 -0.64 10.31 2.88
C PRO A 99 -0.26 9.50 4.12
N VAL A 100 -0.53 10.05 5.31
CA VAL A 100 -0.46 9.29 6.56
C VAL A 100 -1.39 8.10 6.38
N ALA A 101 -0.84 6.89 6.43
CA ALA A 101 -1.65 5.68 6.37
C ALA A 101 -2.51 5.65 7.64
N GLY A 102 -3.80 5.98 7.51
CA GLY A 102 -4.76 5.70 8.57
C GLY A 102 -4.73 4.20 8.86
N GLU A 103 -4.74 3.85 10.15
CA GLU A 103 -4.62 2.50 10.73
C GLU A 103 -4.77 1.37 9.70
N ALA A 104 -3.68 1.05 9.00
CA ALA A 104 -3.68 -0.11 8.13
C ALA A 104 -3.72 -1.33 9.07
N PHE A 105 -4.78 -2.14 8.94
CA PHE A 105 -4.95 -3.36 9.74
C PHE A 105 -3.69 -4.23 9.64
N THR A 106 -2.89 -4.23 10.70
CA THR A 106 -1.62 -4.98 10.76
C THR A 106 -1.94 -6.44 11.07
N LEU A 107 -1.81 -7.32 10.07
CA LEU A 107 -1.78 -8.76 10.34
C LEU A 107 -0.43 -9.11 10.95
N GLY A 108 -0.40 -9.22 12.27
CA GLY A 108 0.71 -9.77 13.03
C GLY A 108 1.57 -8.71 13.71
N THR A 109 1.83 -8.94 14.99
CA THR A 109 2.84 -8.22 15.76
C THR A 109 4.17 -8.39 15.03
N ALA A 110 4.71 -7.30 14.48
CA ALA A 110 6.05 -7.32 13.89
C ALA A 110 7.00 -7.88 14.94
N THR A 111 7.55 -9.07 14.70
CA THR A 111 8.60 -9.61 15.57
C THR A 111 9.77 -8.65 15.46
N ILE A 112 10.00 -7.87 16.53
CA ILE A 112 11.13 -6.94 16.58
C ILE A 112 12.39 -7.80 16.55
N ARG A 113 12.99 -7.96 15.37
CA ARG A 113 14.34 -8.51 15.24
C ARG A 113 15.30 -7.47 15.80
N GLU A 114 16.26 -7.95 16.60
CA GLU A 114 17.37 -7.13 17.05
C GLU A 114 18.29 -6.79 15.86
N GLY A 115 18.79 -5.55 15.81
CA GLY A 115 19.68 -5.07 14.77
C GLY A 115 18.99 -4.46 13.54
N TRP A 116 19.84 -4.13 12.56
CA TRP A 116 19.47 -3.48 11.29
C TRP A 116 20.02 -4.28 10.10
N PRO A 117 19.35 -4.28 8.93
CA PRO A 117 18.07 -3.62 8.63
C PRO A 117 16.86 -4.31 9.27
N LYS A 118 15.77 -3.57 9.47
CA LYS A 118 14.51 -4.08 10.04
C LYS A 118 13.51 -4.46 8.95
N LEU A 119 12.90 -5.63 9.07
CA LEU A 119 11.84 -6.08 8.16
C LEU A 119 10.47 -5.66 8.71
N ILE A 120 9.68 -4.93 7.92
CA ILE A 120 8.35 -4.44 8.30
C ILE A 120 7.32 -4.76 7.22
N THR A 121 6.05 -4.89 7.58
CA THR A 121 4.95 -5.19 6.63
C THR A 121 4.11 -3.95 6.28
N SER A 122 4.16 -2.92 7.12
CA SER A 122 3.44 -1.66 6.97
C SER A 122 4.33 -0.47 7.34
N ILE A 123 4.03 0.70 6.77
CA ILE A 123 4.68 1.95 7.13
C ILE A 123 3.89 2.57 8.29
N ASP A 124 4.52 2.64 9.46
CA ASP A 124 4.05 3.39 10.63
C ASP A 124 5.12 4.42 10.96
N ALA A 125 4.84 5.68 10.63
CA ALA A 125 5.83 6.75 10.72
C ALA A 125 6.29 6.99 12.18
N GLU A 126 5.37 6.93 13.16
CA GLU A 126 5.71 7.14 14.56
C GLU A 126 6.53 5.97 15.11
N SER A 127 6.14 4.72 14.80
CA SER A 127 6.94 3.56 15.21
C SER A 127 8.35 3.58 14.60
N MET A 128 8.48 3.98 13.33
CA MET A 128 9.78 4.12 12.67
C MET A 128 10.64 5.21 13.30
N LYS A 129 10.03 6.36 13.63
CA LYS A 129 10.70 7.45 14.32
C LYS A 129 11.23 7.01 15.69
N ASP A 130 10.43 6.31 16.49
CA ASP A 130 10.85 5.80 17.80
C ASP A 130 12.00 4.79 17.66
N GLN A 131 11.91 3.89 16.67
CA GLN A 131 12.94 2.88 16.40
C GLN A 131 14.28 3.47 15.96
N ALA A 132 14.27 4.56 15.19
CA ALA A 132 15.46 5.27 14.74
C ALA A 132 15.88 6.42 15.67
N GLN A 133 15.19 6.56 16.82
CA GLN A 133 15.45 7.61 17.81
C GLN A 133 15.41 9.03 17.23
N ILE A 134 14.56 9.24 16.22
CA ILE A 134 14.40 10.53 15.55
C ILE A 134 13.59 11.47 16.45
N VAL A 135 14.14 12.67 16.68
CA VAL A 135 13.46 13.72 17.46
C VAL A 135 12.72 14.67 16.52
N GLY A 136 11.44 14.92 16.80
CA GLY A 136 10.58 15.85 16.05
C GLY A 136 9.52 15.15 15.19
N PRO A 137 8.79 15.91 14.35
CA PRO A 137 7.88 15.33 13.38
C PRO A 137 8.64 14.55 12.31
N VAL A 138 8.01 13.52 11.76
CA VAL A 138 8.55 12.73 10.66
C VAL A 138 7.56 12.64 9.51
N TRP A 139 8.07 12.74 8.29
CA TRP A 139 7.27 12.64 7.08
C TRP A 139 7.61 11.36 6.33
N THR A 140 6.66 10.85 5.54
CA THR A 140 6.90 9.70 4.66
C THR A 140 6.79 10.14 3.21
N THR A 141 7.78 9.76 2.40
CA THR A 141 7.85 10.13 0.99
C THR A 141 8.27 8.95 0.13
N ARG A 142 8.04 9.04 -1.18
CA ARG A 142 8.58 8.12 -2.18
C ARG A 142 9.37 8.87 -3.24
N LEU A 143 10.49 8.32 -3.69
CA LEU A 143 11.25 8.93 -4.79
C LEU A 143 10.42 8.96 -6.08
N ARG A 144 10.51 10.07 -6.82
CA ARG A 144 9.86 10.26 -8.12
C ARG A 144 10.80 10.04 -9.30
N SER A 145 12.08 10.35 -9.14
CA SER A 145 13.09 10.29 -10.20
C SER A 145 14.36 9.58 -9.74
N GLY A 146 15.14 9.11 -10.72
CA GLY A 146 16.37 8.34 -10.52
C GLY A 146 17.47 9.17 -9.85
N SER A 147 17.42 9.27 -8.53
CA SER A 147 18.56 9.62 -7.68
C SER A 147 19.63 8.51 -7.78
N PRO A 148 20.92 8.80 -7.57
CA PRO A 148 21.94 7.77 -7.39
C PRO A 148 21.61 6.76 -6.27
N SER A 149 20.74 7.14 -5.32
CA SER A 149 20.26 6.28 -4.25
C SER A 149 19.02 5.44 -4.60
N ALA A 150 18.43 5.63 -5.78
CA ALA A 150 17.15 5.02 -6.15
C ALA A 150 17.33 3.56 -6.57
N TYR A 151 16.40 2.72 -6.12
CA TYR A 151 16.14 1.39 -6.66
C TYR A 151 15.05 1.48 -7.73
N VAL A 152 14.32 0.38 -8.00
CA VAL A 152 13.28 0.39 -9.03
C VAL A 152 12.08 1.22 -8.54
N LEU A 153 11.76 2.31 -9.26
CA LEU A 153 10.69 3.27 -8.90
C LEU A 153 9.36 3.01 -9.65
N ASP A 154 9.12 1.80 -10.11
CA ASP A 154 7.95 1.38 -10.88
C ASP A 154 6.70 1.20 -9.99
N TRP A 155 6.26 2.29 -9.35
CA TRP A 155 5.13 2.25 -8.42
C TRP A 155 3.87 1.68 -9.10
N PRO A 156 3.23 0.65 -8.53
CA PRO A 156 2.01 0.10 -9.10
C PRO A 156 0.94 1.18 -9.10
N ALA A 157 0.13 1.20 -10.15
CA ALA A 157 -1.06 2.04 -10.16
C ALA A 157 -1.91 1.69 -8.93
N LEU A 158 -2.38 2.71 -8.21
CA LEU A 158 -3.29 2.51 -7.09
C LEU A 158 -4.45 1.64 -7.60
N PRO A 159 -4.79 0.53 -6.94
CA PRO A 159 -5.90 -0.30 -7.37
C PRO A 159 -7.15 0.58 -7.39
N THR A 160 -7.68 0.85 -8.59
CA THR A 160 -8.95 1.53 -8.72
C THR A 160 -10.02 0.60 -8.17
N THR A 161 -10.54 0.93 -6.98
CA THR A 161 -11.54 0.14 -6.23
C THR A 161 -12.76 -0.25 -7.08
N ALA A 162 -13.03 0.49 -8.16
CA ALA A 162 -14.18 0.30 -9.02
C ALA A 162 -14.28 -1.09 -9.69
N SER A 163 -13.18 -1.74 -10.06
CA SER A 163 -13.27 -2.97 -10.85
C SER A 163 -13.48 -4.25 -10.03
N LYS A 164 -13.18 -4.24 -8.72
CA LYS A 164 -13.26 -5.45 -7.88
C LYS A 164 -14.65 -5.74 -7.32
N HIS A 165 -15.57 -4.78 -7.30
CA HIS A 165 -16.91 -4.99 -6.71
C HIS A 165 -18.00 -5.40 -7.73
N ILE A 166 -17.72 -5.33 -9.03
CA ILE A 166 -18.70 -5.67 -10.07
C ILE A 166 -18.94 -7.18 -10.12
N GLY A 167 -17.89 -8.00 -10.01
CA GLY A 167 -18.02 -9.46 -10.05
C GLY A 167 -18.91 -10.01 -8.94
N TYR A 168 -18.75 -9.49 -7.72
CA TYR A 168 -19.59 -9.88 -6.59
C TYR A 168 -21.03 -9.39 -6.74
N ALA A 169 -21.24 -8.16 -7.22
CA ALA A 169 -22.58 -7.64 -7.49
C ALA A 169 -23.33 -8.51 -8.51
N VAL A 170 -22.70 -8.88 -9.63
CA VAL A 170 -23.29 -9.76 -10.64
C VAL A 170 -23.67 -11.11 -10.05
N GLN A 171 -22.82 -11.69 -9.20
CA GLN A 171 -23.10 -12.95 -8.52
C GLN A 171 -24.35 -12.87 -7.62
N TRP A 172 -24.51 -11.79 -6.85
CA TRP A 172 -25.71 -11.59 -6.03
C TRP A 172 -26.97 -11.33 -6.85
N PHE A 173 -26.88 -10.54 -7.92
CA PHE A 173 -28.02 -10.31 -8.81
C PHE A 173 -28.45 -11.59 -9.53
N ALA A 174 -27.52 -12.44 -9.95
CA ALA A 174 -27.84 -13.75 -10.53
C ALA A 174 -28.52 -14.68 -9.53
N LEU A 175 -28.05 -14.72 -8.28
CA LEU A 175 -28.68 -15.50 -7.21
C LEU A 175 -30.09 -14.97 -6.88
N ALA A 176 -30.25 -13.66 -6.76
CA ALA A 176 -31.55 -13.03 -6.53
C ALA A 176 -32.54 -13.33 -7.67
N ALA A 177 -32.08 -13.27 -8.93
CA ALA A 177 -32.89 -13.62 -10.10
C ALA A 177 -33.29 -15.10 -10.10
N ALA A 178 -32.36 -16.01 -9.79
CA ALA A 178 -32.65 -17.44 -9.70
C ALA A 178 -33.69 -17.74 -8.61
N LEU A 179 -33.55 -17.13 -7.42
CA LEU A 179 -34.51 -17.27 -6.33
C LEU A 179 -35.89 -16.71 -6.71
N LEU A 180 -35.94 -15.57 -7.40
CA LEU A 180 -37.19 -14.98 -7.88
C LEU A 180 -37.90 -15.90 -8.89
N ILE A 181 -37.16 -16.48 -9.84
CA ILE A 181 -37.70 -17.44 -10.81
C ILE A 181 -38.25 -18.68 -10.10
N LEU A 182 -37.50 -19.24 -9.14
CA LEU A 182 -37.94 -20.39 -8.36
C LEU A 182 -39.19 -20.08 -7.53
N PHE A 183 -39.26 -18.89 -6.92
CA PHE A 183 -40.41 -18.44 -6.14
C PHE A 183 -41.67 -18.31 -6.98
N ILE A 184 -41.57 -17.66 -8.15
CA ILE A 184 -42.70 -17.51 -9.08
C ILE A 184 -43.15 -18.89 -9.58
N TRP A 185 -42.21 -19.75 -9.95
CA TRP A 185 -42.54 -21.09 -10.43
C TRP A 185 -43.21 -21.96 -9.36
N ALA A 186 -42.74 -21.90 -8.11
CA ALA A 186 -43.37 -22.60 -6.99
C ALA A 186 -44.78 -22.07 -6.71
N GLY A 187 -44.99 -20.75 -6.76
CA GLY A 187 -46.31 -20.13 -6.54
C GLY A 187 -47.32 -20.34 -7.67
N LEU A 188 -46.86 -20.64 -8.88
CA LEU A 188 -47.72 -20.92 -10.05
C LEU A 188 -47.96 -22.41 -10.29
N ARG A 189 -47.42 -23.31 -9.46
CA ARG A 189 -47.73 -24.73 -9.57
C ARG A 189 -49.19 -24.93 -9.15
N PRO A 190 -50.11 -25.34 -10.04
CA PRO A 190 -51.40 -25.82 -9.60
C PRO A 190 -51.15 -27.05 -8.72
N GLU A 191 -51.79 -27.11 -7.55
CA GLU A 191 -51.96 -28.34 -6.81
C GLU A 191 -52.51 -29.36 -7.81
N LEU A 192 -51.75 -30.43 -8.08
CA LEU A 192 -52.29 -31.58 -8.79
C LEU A 192 -53.44 -32.06 -7.93
N THR A 193 -54.66 -31.75 -8.36
CA THR A 193 -55.87 -32.15 -7.67
C THR A 193 -55.85 -33.68 -7.61
N GLU A 194 -55.59 -34.24 -6.43
CA GLU A 194 -55.68 -35.66 -6.13
C GLU A 194 -57.15 -36.11 -6.17
N ASP A 195 -57.82 -35.96 -7.31
CA ASP A 195 -59.23 -36.40 -7.47
C ASP A 195 -59.37 -37.69 -8.28
N GLU A 196 -58.27 -38.35 -8.68
CA GLU A 196 -58.32 -39.59 -9.48
C GLU A 196 -57.82 -40.85 -8.76
N GLN A 197 -57.82 -40.88 -7.42
CA GLN A 197 -57.49 -42.11 -6.65
C GLN A 197 -58.66 -42.70 -5.84
N ILE A 198 -59.82 -42.04 -5.74
CA ILE A 198 -60.93 -42.51 -4.90
C ILE A 198 -61.95 -43.38 -5.67
N GLU A 199 -61.94 -43.39 -7.01
CA GLU A 199 -62.94 -44.16 -7.79
C GLU A 199 -62.55 -45.64 -8.06
N HIS A 200 -61.30 -46.04 -7.82
CA HIS A 200 -60.86 -47.43 -8.08
C HIS A 200 -61.01 -48.40 -6.89
N ASP A 201 -61.47 -47.94 -5.72
CA ASP A 201 -61.57 -48.77 -4.49
C ASP A 201 -63.02 -49.18 -4.13
N ARG A 202 -63.99 -49.04 -5.04
CA ARG A 202 -65.42 -49.36 -4.75
C ARG A 202 -66.15 -50.20 -5.79
N THR A 203 -65.44 -51.01 -6.59
CA THR A 203 -66.06 -52.15 -7.32
C THR A 203 -65.81 -53.46 -6.61
#